data_AF-A0A4S0MNY2-F1
#
_entry.id   AF-A0A4S0MNY2-F1
#
_cell.length_a   1.000
_cell.length_b   1.000
_cell.length_c   1.000
_cell.angle_alpha   90.00
_cell.angle_beta   90.00
_cell.angle_gamma   90.00
#
_symmetry.space_group_name_H-M   'P 1'
#
loop_
_entity.id
_entity.type
_entity.pdbx_description
1 polymer ?
#
loop_
_entity_poly.entity_id
_entity_poly.type
_entity_poly.pdbx_seq_one_letter_code
_entity_poly.pdbx_strand_id
1 'polypeptide(L)'
;PLKPGAKALVVELEMTNRTAKSTKDYFDVLQANQATIDPATKPFIALTRDSTLSPELHPGMPEKMAYIWQLPDGATLPAKLELTVVRKTYKQRDNLYGLP
;
A
#
# COMPACT_ATOMS: atom_id res chain seq x y z
N PRO A 1 4.56 13.78 -4.83
CA PRO A 1 3.39 14.59 -5.25
C PRO A 1 3.10 14.38 -6.75
N LEU A 2 1.83 14.28 -7.13
CA LEU A 2 1.43 14.13 -8.54
C LEU A 2 1.68 15.44 -9.31
N LYS A 3 2.02 15.33 -10.59
CA LYS A 3 2.14 16.51 -11.47
C LYS A 3 0.75 17.12 -11.73
N PRO A 4 0.60 18.45 -11.76
CA PRO A 4 -0.67 19.09 -12.14
C PRO A 4 -1.14 18.61 -13.52
N GLY A 5 -2.41 18.22 -13.63
CA GLY A 5 -3.00 17.68 -14.87
C GLY A 5 -2.75 16.18 -15.09
N ALA A 6 -1.92 15.52 -14.26
CA ALA A 6 -1.75 14.08 -14.34
C ALA A 6 -3.00 13.34 -13.86
N LYS A 7 -3.30 12.22 -14.52
CA LYS A 7 -4.32 11.28 -14.06
C LYS A 7 -3.68 10.31 -13.06
N ALA A 8 -4.46 9.89 -12.07
CA ALA A 8 -4.02 8.89 -11.11
C ALA A 8 -5.13 7.89 -10.84
N LEU A 9 -4.73 6.64 -10.58
CA LEU A 9 -5.59 5.62 -10.03
C LEU A 9 -5.42 5.62 -8.52
N VAL A 10 -6.54 5.76 -7.81
CA VAL A 10 -6.58 5.80 -6.36
C VAL A 10 -7.40 4.61 -5.87
N VAL A 11 -6.80 3.82 -4.98
CA VAL A 11 -7.49 2.75 -4.26
C VAL A 11 -7.44 3.08 -2.78
N GLU A 12 -8.61 3.28 -2.20
CA GLU A 12 -8.77 3.50 -0.77
C GLU A 12 -9.11 2.18 -0.07
N LEU A 13 -8.48 1.95 1.08
CA LEU A 13 -8.72 0.78 1.88
C LEU A 13 -8.40 1.04 3.36
N GLU A 14 -8.98 0.22 4.22
CA GLU A 14 -8.67 0.20 5.64
C GLU A 14 -7.69 -0.94 5.94
N MET A 15 -6.60 -0.64 6.63
CA MET A 15 -5.57 -1.61 7.02
C MET A 15 -5.39 -1.63 8.53
N THR A 16 -5.21 -2.82 9.08
CA THR A 16 -4.83 -3.00 10.48
C THR A 16 -3.54 -3.81 10.56
N ASN A 17 -2.52 -3.27 11.21
CA ASN A 17 -1.31 -4.02 11.49
C ASN A 17 -1.58 -5.05 12.61
N ARG A 18 -1.49 -6.33 12.26
CA ARG A 18 -1.68 -7.46 13.19
C ARG A 18 -0.37 -7.97 13.81
N THR A 19 0.75 -7.31 13.56
CA THR A 19 2.06 -7.64 14.14
C THR A 19 2.30 -6.85 15.43
N ALA A 20 3.35 -7.22 16.18
CA ALA A 20 3.68 -6.59 17.47
C ALA A 20 4.47 -5.26 17.34
N LYS A 21 4.89 -4.87 16.14
CA LYS A 21 5.72 -3.69 15.90
C LYS A 21 5.13 -2.82 14.80
N SER A 22 5.35 -1.51 14.87
CA SER A 22 5.02 -0.60 13.76
C SER A 22 5.71 -1.07 12.48
N THR A 23 5.02 -0.98 11.35
CA THR A 23 5.56 -1.45 10.07
C THR A 23 5.11 -0.59 8.89
N LYS A 24 5.89 -0.67 7.81
CA LYS A 24 5.55 -0.19 6.47
C LYS A 24 5.40 -1.31 5.45
N ASP A 25 5.21 -2.55 5.91
CA ASP A 25 5.08 -3.72 5.02
C ASP A 25 3.93 -3.62 4.03
N TYR A 26 2.96 -2.75 4.29
CA TYR A 26 1.84 -2.45 3.40
C TYR A 26 2.29 -1.99 2.00
N PHE A 27 3.49 -1.41 1.85
CA PHE A 27 4.03 -1.03 0.53
C PHE A 27 4.09 -2.17 -0.48
N ASP A 28 4.25 -3.41 -0.01
CA ASP A 28 4.38 -4.58 -0.86
C ASP A 28 3.09 -5.41 -0.91
N VAL A 29 2.05 -5.05 -0.14
CA VAL A 29 0.81 -5.83 0.00
C VAL A 29 -0.07 -5.70 -1.23
N LEU A 30 -0.13 -4.53 -1.86
CA LEU A 30 -0.93 -4.31 -3.06
C LEU A 30 -0.05 -4.01 -4.25
N GLN A 31 -0.18 -4.86 -5.27
CA GLN A 31 0.47 -4.68 -6.57
C GLN A 31 -0.60 -4.43 -7.62
N ALA A 32 -0.47 -3.33 -8.36
CA ALA A 32 -1.34 -3.05 -9.49
C ALA A 32 -0.86 -3.80 -10.72
N ASN A 33 -1.63 -4.78 -11.16
CA ASN A 33 -1.36 -5.55 -12.37
C ASN A 33 -2.11 -4.89 -13.52
N GLN A 34 -1.57 -3.79 -14.05
CA GLN A 34 -2.17 -3.06 -15.15
C GLN A 34 -1.12 -2.78 -16.21
N ALA A 35 -1.46 -2.98 -17.49
CA ALA A 35 -0.53 -2.67 -18.59
C ALA A 35 -0.11 -1.18 -18.62
N THR A 36 -0.96 -0.29 -18.10
CA THR A 36 -0.71 1.15 -18.05
C THR A 36 0.09 1.60 -16.81
N ILE A 37 0.30 0.71 -15.84
CA ILE A 37 1.10 0.98 -14.65
C ILE A 37 2.35 0.10 -14.74
N ASP A 38 3.53 0.71 -14.84
CA ASP A 38 4.77 -0.06 -14.75
C ASP A 38 4.83 -0.75 -13.38
N PRO A 39 4.99 -2.09 -13.30
CA PRO A 39 5.14 -2.82 -12.04
C PRO A 39 6.27 -2.29 -11.14
N ALA A 40 7.29 -1.65 -11.72
CA ALA A 40 8.37 -1.00 -10.96
C ALA A 40 7.95 0.33 -10.32
N THR A 41 6.84 0.94 -10.76
CA THR A 41 6.32 2.18 -10.19
C THR A 41 5.63 1.90 -8.86
N LYS A 42 6.29 2.25 -7.76
CA LYS A 42 5.68 2.18 -6.44
C LYS A 42 4.57 3.21 -6.30
N PRO A 43 3.42 2.85 -5.70
CA PRO A 43 2.37 3.82 -5.41
C PRO A 43 2.85 4.85 -4.38
N PHE A 44 2.31 6.06 -4.47
CA PHE A 44 2.29 6.95 -3.32
C PHE A 44 1.22 6.44 -2.35
N ILE A 45 1.57 6.29 -1.08
CA ILE A 45 0.64 5.83 -0.06
C ILE A 45 0.46 6.95 0.95
N ALA A 46 -0.79 7.31 1.23
CA ALA A 46 -1.14 8.38 2.15
C ALA A 46 -2.26 7.97 3.09
N LEU A 47 -2.31 8.55 4.30
CA LEU A 47 -3.51 8.49 5.14
C LEU A 47 -4.60 9.37 4.54
N THR A 48 -5.84 8.87 4.47
CA THR A 48 -6.96 9.67 3.95
C THR A 48 -7.40 10.77 4.92
N ARG A 49 -7.09 10.63 6.22
CA ARG A 49 -7.46 11.59 7.27
C ARG A 49 -6.75 12.94 7.14
N ASP A 50 -5.44 12.90 6.94
CA ASP A 50 -4.57 14.08 7.04
C ASP A 50 -3.53 14.15 5.91
N SER A 51 -3.62 13.28 4.90
CA SER A 51 -2.69 13.19 3.77
C SER A 51 -1.23 12.91 4.18
N THR A 52 -0.99 12.38 5.39
CA THR A 52 0.35 11.95 5.81
C THR A 52 0.88 10.90 4.84
N LEU A 53 2.01 11.20 4.22
CA LEU A 53 2.67 10.30 3.26
C LEU A 53 3.46 9.22 3.98
N SER A 54 3.33 7.99 3.50
CA SER A 54 4.12 6.84 3.93
C SER A 54 4.14 6.64 5.46
N PRO A 55 2.97 6.63 6.13
CA PRO A 55 2.85 6.52 7.59
C PRO A 55 3.39 5.18 8.09
N GLU A 56 3.63 5.02 9.39
CA GLU A 56 3.77 3.67 9.95
C GLU A 56 2.41 3.17 10.43
N LEU A 57 2.12 1.90 10.17
CA LEU A 57 0.92 1.28 10.75
C LEU A 57 1.26 0.76 12.14
N HIS A 58 0.65 1.36 13.16
CA HIS A 58 0.81 0.92 14.55
C HIS A 58 0.04 -0.38 14.83
N PRO A 59 0.58 -1.28 15.68
CA PRO A 59 -0.10 -2.52 16.08
C PRO A 59 -1.53 -2.29 16.57
N GLY A 60 -2.48 -3.03 16.00
CA GLY A 60 -3.89 -3.01 16.43
C GLY A 60 -4.65 -1.72 16.13
N MET A 61 -4.04 -0.75 15.45
CA MET A 61 -4.66 0.52 15.08
C MET A 61 -5.07 0.48 13.60
N PRO A 62 -6.36 0.43 13.28
CA PRO A 62 -6.83 0.54 11.90
C PRO A 62 -6.57 1.94 11.35
N GLU A 63 -6.08 2.02 10.12
CA GLU A 63 -5.86 3.26 9.39
C GLU A 63 -6.46 3.18 7.99
N LYS A 64 -7.03 4.30 7.53
CA LYS A 64 -7.55 4.44 6.16
C LYS A 64 -6.45 4.99 5.26
N MET A 65 -6.11 4.22 4.24
CA MET A 65 -4.99 4.48 3.36
C MET A 65 -5.45 4.62 1.91
N ALA A 66 -4.82 5.52 1.17
CA ALA A 66 -4.97 5.67 -0.26
C ALA A 66 -3.68 5.23 -0.96
N TYR A 67 -3.78 4.26 -1.87
CA TYR A 67 -2.73 3.86 -2.80
C TYR A 67 -2.94 4.60 -4.11
N ILE A 68 -1.94 5.36 -4.51
CA ILE A 68 -2.05 6.32 -5.61
C ILE A 68 -0.98 5.97 -6.65
N TRP A 69 -1.40 5.45 -7.79
CA TRP A 69 -0.55 5.22 -8.95
C TRP A 69 -0.76 6.35 -9.95
N GLN A 70 0.32 7.06 -10.29
CA GLN A 70 0.25 8.04 -11.38
C GLN A 70 0.20 7.30 -12.71
N LEU A 71 -0.76 7.66 -13.56
CA LEU A 71 -0.83 7.17 -14.92
C LEU A 71 0.13 7.98 -15.82
N PRO A 72 0.73 7.35 -16.84
CA PRO A 72 1.49 8.07 -17.87
C PRO A 72 0.63 9.13 -18.58
N ASP A 73 1.27 10.18 -19.07
CA ASP A 73 0.58 11.23 -19.82
C ASP A 73 -0.07 10.64 -21.08
N GLY A 74 -1.36 10.94 -21.29
CA GLY A 74 -2.14 10.38 -22.40
C GLY A 74 -2.63 8.95 -22.22
N ALA A 75 -2.33 8.28 -21.09
CA ALA A 75 -2.88 6.96 -20.80
C ALA A 75 -4.40 7.00 -20.66
N THR A 76 -5.07 6.00 -21.24
CA THR A 76 -6.50 5.77 -21.03
C THR A 76 -6.73 5.19 -19.65
N LEU A 77 -7.84 5.59 -19.01
CA LEU A 77 -8.23 4.97 -17.74
C LEU A 77 -8.66 3.53 -18.02
N PRO A 78 -8.12 2.53 -17.29
CA PRO A 78 -8.54 1.16 -17.48
C PRO A 78 -9.99 0.98 -17.02
N ALA A 79 -10.79 0.27 -17.80
CA ALA A 79 -12.18 -0.04 -17.44
C ALA A 79 -12.27 -1.05 -16.27
N LYS A 80 -11.20 -1.78 -16.01
CA LYS A 80 -11.07 -2.76 -14.92
C LYS A 80 -9.71 -2.63 -14.27
N LEU A 81 -9.67 -2.64 -12.95
CA LEU A 81 -8.44 -2.63 -12.17
C LEU A 81 -8.21 -4.01 -11.56
N GLU A 82 -7.11 -4.64 -11.96
CA GLU A 82 -6.64 -5.92 -11.41
C GLU A 82 -5.56 -5.64 -10.36
N LEU A 83 -5.79 -6.13 -9.15
CA LEU A 83 -4.89 -5.97 -8.01
C LEU A 83 -4.47 -7.35 -7.50
N THR A 84 -3.19 -7.53 -7.23
CA THR A 84 -2.69 -8.68 -6.49
C THR A 84 -2.49 -8.29 -5.03
N VAL A 85 -3.07 -9.09 -4.14
CA VAL A 85 -2.88 -8.96 -2.69
C VAL A 85 -1.80 -9.95 -2.25
N VAL A 86 -0.62 -9.43 -1.91
CA VAL A 86 0.50 -10.23 -1.41
C VAL A 86 0.37 -10.40 0.10
N ARG A 87 0.28 -11.66 0.54
CA ARG A 87 0.22 -12.00 1.95
C ARG A 87 1.62 -12.24 2.51
N LYS A 88 2.00 -11.49 3.54
CA LYS A 88 3.13 -11.84 4.42
C LYS A 88 2.60 -12.57 5.66
N THR A 89 3.20 -13.70 6.00
CA THR A 89 2.85 -14.47 7.21
C THR A 89 3.99 -14.34 8.22
N TYR A 90 3.68 -13.78 9.39
CA TYR A 90 4.63 -13.59 10.48
C TYR A 90 4.45 -14.70 11.52
N LYS A 91 5.55 -15.17 12.12
CA LYS A 91 5.47 -16.06 13.28
C LYS A 91 5.01 -15.27 14.50
N GLN A 92 4.10 -15.86 15.28
CA GLN A 92 3.54 -15.23 16.47
C GLN A 92 4.56 -15.12 17.63
N ARG A 93 5.56 -15.99 17.67
CA ARG A 93 6.65 -15.97 18.66
C ARG A 93 8.00 -15.92 17.96
N ASP A 94 8.86 -15.07 18.50
CA ASP A 94 10.30 -15.13 18.23
C ASP A 94 10.86 -16.34 19.01
N ASN A 95 11.25 -17.39 18.29
CA ASN A 95 11.83 -18.59 18.89
C ASN A 95 13.36 -18.50 18.95
N LEU A 96 13.96 -17.34 18.68
CA LEU A 96 15.41 -17.19 18.63
C LEU A 96 16.06 -17.43 20.00
N TYR A 97 15.33 -17.14 21.08
CA TYR A 97 15.74 -17.49 22.44
C TYR A 97 14.77 -18.54 23.00
N GLY A 98 15.10 -19.82 22.79
CA GLY A 98 14.50 -20.92 23.55
C GLY A 98 14.99 -20.86 24.99
N LEU A 99 14.51 -19.90 25.77
CA LEU A 99 14.72 -19.90 27.21
C LEU A 99 13.66 -20.83 27.84
N PRO A 100 14.09 -21.79 28.69
CA PRO A 100 13.23 -22.80 29.30
C PRO A 100 12.14 -22.20 30.20
#